data_AF-A0A7W0TT47-F1
#
_entry.id   AF-A0A7W0TT47-F1
#
_cell.length_a   1.000
_cell.length_b   1.000
_cell.length_c   1.000
_cell.angle_alpha   90.00
_cell.angle_beta   90.00
_cell.angle_gamma   90.00
#
_symmetry.space_group_name_H-M   'P 1'
#
loop_
_entity.id
_entity.type
_entity.pdbx_description
1 polymer ?
#
loop_
_entity_poly.entity_id
_entity_poly.type
_entity_poly.pdbx_seq_one_letter_code
_entity_poly.pdbx_strand_id
1 'polypeptide(L)'
;MSTLESASTTSRLLRALPWLSGLVLVAGAIAFMVAVFGGSGEKAPLPPASTQAKPPPPPVAKVEKGARVAAGKFILTAVARKNLAESWAVTHPELKRGYTLAEWKKGDIPVIPFPVDAIDEARFKVDEVQKNMVVLEVALIPRPGAEQDATVFFIGLKALGTGSERRWLVDYWAPNANVPVPDDPT
;
A
#
# COMPACT_ATOMS: atom_id res chain seq x y z
N MET A 1 6.78 55.17 -72.18
CA MET A 1 8.02 54.66 -71.56
C MET A 1 7.78 54.51 -70.06
N SER A 2 7.72 53.25 -69.63
CA SER A 2 8.25 52.63 -68.40
C SER A 2 8.95 53.56 -67.38
N THR A 3 8.88 53.41 -66.06
CA THR A 3 8.40 52.33 -65.18
C THR A 3 8.54 52.78 -63.71
N LEU A 4 7.49 52.52 -62.93
CA LEU A 4 7.46 51.86 -61.61
C LEU A 4 8.13 52.50 -60.37
N GLU A 5 7.25 52.87 -59.43
CA GLU A 5 7.44 52.72 -57.97
C GLU A 5 7.81 51.28 -57.58
N SER A 6 8.62 51.11 -56.52
CA SER A 6 8.13 50.71 -55.18
C SER A 6 9.13 49.87 -54.35
N ALA A 7 8.93 49.99 -53.03
CA ALA A 7 9.13 49.01 -51.96
C ALA A 7 10.54 48.74 -51.37
N SER A 8 10.77 49.39 -50.24
CA SER A 8 11.56 48.90 -49.12
C SER A 8 10.79 47.83 -48.32
N THR A 9 11.32 46.61 -48.12
CA THR A 9 10.94 45.70 -47.00
C THR A 9 12.04 44.65 -46.71
N THR A 10 12.72 44.83 -45.59
CA THR A 10 13.14 43.84 -44.57
C THR A 10 13.47 42.39 -44.99
N SER A 11 14.74 42.10 -45.27
CA SER A 11 15.27 40.74 -45.51
C SER A 11 16.00 40.09 -44.31
N ARG A 12 16.08 40.76 -43.15
CA ARG A 12 16.85 40.27 -42.00
C ARG A 12 16.11 39.25 -41.11
N LEU A 13 14.78 39.12 -41.26
CA LEU A 13 13.97 38.19 -40.46
C LEU A 13 13.87 36.76 -41.04
N LEU A 14 14.29 36.54 -42.29
CA LEU A 14 14.18 35.23 -42.95
C LEU A 14 15.40 34.31 -42.72
N ARG A 15 16.48 34.81 -42.12
CA ARG A 15 17.72 34.02 -41.93
C ARG A 15 17.73 33.16 -40.67
N ALA A 16 16.82 33.41 -39.72
CA ALA A 16 16.68 32.62 -38.49
C ALA A 16 15.67 31.47 -38.62
N LEU A 17 14.84 31.48 -39.68
CA LEU A 17 13.83 30.46 -39.94
C LEU A 17 14.40 29.02 -40.10
N PRO A 18 15.53 28.79 -40.80
CA PRO A 18 16.08 27.43 -40.91
C PRO A 18 16.70 26.95 -39.58
N TRP A 19 17.17 27.87 -38.72
CA TRP A 19 17.73 27.54 -37.42
C TRP A 19 16.65 27.11 -36.41
N LEU A 20 15.50 27.81 -36.38
CA LEU A 20 14.37 27.38 -35.56
C LEU A 20 13.82 26.02 -36.02
N SER A 21 13.71 25.81 -37.34
CA SER A 21 13.23 24.54 -37.89
C SER A 21 14.19 23.38 -37.58
N GLY A 22 15.50 23.62 -37.61
CA GLY A 22 16.50 22.64 -37.20
C GLY A 22 16.40 22.28 -35.71
N LEU A 23 16.16 23.28 -34.85
CA LEU A 23 16.04 23.07 -33.40
C LEU A 23 14.78 22.26 -33.04
N VAL A 24 13.65 22.55 -33.68
CA VAL A 24 12.40 21.78 -33.50
C VAL A 24 12.56 20.34 -33.99
N LEU A 25 13.28 20.13 -35.11
CA LEU A 25 13.52 18.80 -35.66
C LEU A 25 14.42 17.96 -34.74
N VAL A 26 15.46 18.57 -34.15
CA VAL A 26 16.32 17.91 -33.16
C VAL A 26 15.56 17.58 -31.87
N ALA A 27 14.75 18.53 -31.35
CA ALA A 27 13.92 18.28 -30.17
C ALA A 27 12.89 17.16 -30.42
N GLY A 28 12.25 17.15 -31.60
CA GLY A 28 11.34 16.10 -32.03
C GLY A 28 12.03 14.74 -32.19
N ALA A 29 13.24 14.71 -32.76
CA ALA A 29 14.04 13.49 -32.90
C ALA A 29 14.44 12.92 -31.53
N ILE A 30 14.83 13.76 -30.56
CA ILE A 30 15.14 13.33 -29.19
C ILE A 30 13.88 12.79 -28.51
N ALA A 31 12.75 13.49 -28.60
CA ALA A 31 11.49 13.02 -28.04
C ALA A 31 11.03 11.69 -28.66
N PHE A 32 11.19 11.54 -29.98
CA PHE A 32 10.91 10.28 -30.69
C PHE A 32 11.88 9.17 -30.29
N MET A 33 13.17 9.47 -30.10
CA MET A 33 14.16 8.50 -29.60
C MET A 33 13.81 8.04 -28.18
N VAL A 34 13.41 8.95 -27.30
CA VAL A 34 12.94 8.60 -25.95
C VAL A 34 11.64 7.81 -25.99
N ALA A 35 10.72 8.10 -26.92
CA ALA A 35 9.47 7.35 -27.04
C ALA A 35 9.68 5.94 -27.62
N VAL A 36 10.57 5.78 -28.60
CA VAL A 36 10.84 4.50 -29.29
C VAL A 36 11.84 3.62 -28.52
N PHE A 37 12.84 4.22 -27.87
CA PHE A 37 13.91 3.49 -27.17
C PHE A 37 13.93 3.69 -25.65
N GLY A 38 13.28 4.74 -25.12
CA GLY A 38 13.22 5.01 -23.67
C GLY A 38 12.17 4.19 -22.91
N GLY A 39 11.47 3.28 -23.60
CA GLY A 39 10.50 2.35 -23.00
C GLY A 39 11.07 1.01 -22.54
N SER A 40 12.37 0.74 -22.71
CA SER A 40 13.01 -0.46 -22.19
C SER A 40 13.64 -0.22 -20.82
N GLY A 41 12.80 0.13 -19.86
CA GLY A 41 13.01 -0.34 -18.50
C GLY A 41 12.71 -1.84 -18.48
N GLU A 42 13.61 -2.64 -19.08
CA GLU A 42 13.63 -4.08 -18.87
C GLU A 42 13.64 -4.25 -17.35
N LYS A 43 12.52 -4.72 -16.77
CA LYS A 43 12.54 -5.22 -15.41
C LYS A 43 13.52 -6.37 -15.47
N ALA A 44 14.78 -6.11 -15.12
CA ALA A 44 15.74 -7.16 -14.87
C ALA A 44 14.98 -8.18 -14.02
N PRO A 45 14.88 -9.45 -14.44
CA PRO A 45 14.29 -10.46 -13.59
C PRO A 45 14.94 -10.29 -12.24
N LEU A 46 14.13 -9.97 -11.22
CA LEU A 46 14.62 -9.98 -9.86
C LEU A 46 15.36 -11.33 -9.75
N PRO A 47 16.63 -11.35 -9.30
CA PRO A 47 17.31 -12.62 -9.08
C PRO A 47 16.33 -13.51 -8.34
N PRO A 48 16.11 -14.77 -8.78
CA PRO A 48 15.08 -15.62 -8.20
C PRO A 48 15.20 -15.47 -6.70
N ALA A 49 14.15 -14.92 -6.07
CA ALA A 49 14.15 -14.62 -4.66
C ALA A 49 14.72 -15.87 -4.02
N SER A 50 15.90 -15.75 -3.39
CA SER A 50 16.58 -16.91 -2.84
C SER A 50 15.51 -17.62 -2.03
N THR A 51 15.18 -18.86 -2.38
CA THR A 51 14.31 -19.72 -1.59
C THR A 51 15.06 -20.13 -0.33
N GLN A 52 15.59 -19.14 0.40
CA GLN A 52 15.73 -19.24 1.82
C GLN A 52 14.31 -19.51 2.30
N ALA A 53 14.06 -20.79 2.58
CA ALA A 53 12.86 -21.21 3.24
C ALA A 53 12.69 -20.26 4.44
N LYS A 54 11.58 -19.51 4.44
CA LYS A 54 11.25 -18.65 5.58
C LYS A 54 11.37 -19.54 6.81
N PRO A 55 12.12 -19.13 7.86
CA PRO A 55 12.25 -19.92 9.07
C PRO A 55 10.86 -20.37 9.53
N PRO A 56 10.73 -21.58 10.09
CA PRO A 56 9.44 -22.08 10.54
C PRO A 56 8.79 -21.05 11.48
N PRO A 57 7.47 -20.79 11.31
CA PRO A 57 6.79 -19.75 12.05
C PRO A 57 6.95 -19.96 13.56
N PRO A 58 7.07 -18.89 14.36
CA PRO A 58 7.18 -19.01 15.80
C PRO A 58 5.96 -19.74 16.39
N PRO A 59 6.11 -20.49 17.49
CA PRO A 59 4.97 -21.10 18.16
C PRO A 59 3.95 -20.05 18.62
N VAL A 60 2.65 -20.31 18.40
CA VAL A 60 1.54 -19.47 18.86
C VAL A 60 1.66 -19.14 20.35
N ALA A 61 2.12 -20.09 21.17
CA ALA A 61 2.35 -19.93 22.60
C ALA A 61 3.26 -18.74 22.98
N LYS A 62 4.13 -18.28 22.07
CA LYS A 62 4.99 -17.10 22.30
C LYS A 62 4.28 -15.77 22.13
N VAL A 63 3.10 -15.75 21.49
CA VAL A 63 2.31 -14.53 21.34
C VAL A 63 1.60 -14.22 22.65
N GLU A 64 1.92 -13.07 23.25
CA GLU A 64 1.28 -12.59 24.48
C GLU A 64 -0.24 -12.48 24.31
N LYS A 65 -1.00 -12.83 25.37
CA LYS A 65 -2.47 -12.76 25.35
C LYS A 65 -2.98 -11.35 24.98
N GLY A 66 -2.31 -10.31 25.46
CA GLY A 66 -2.65 -8.91 25.17
C GLY A 66 -2.59 -8.59 23.67
N ALA A 67 -1.59 -9.13 22.95
CA ALA A 67 -1.47 -8.95 21.51
C ALA A 67 -2.64 -9.60 20.76
N ARG A 68 -3.02 -10.83 21.13
CA ARG A 68 -4.17 -11.53 20.51
C ARG A 68 -5.48 -10.77 20.73
N VAL A 69 -5.69 -10.25 21.94
CA VAL A 69 -6.88 -9.46 22.27
C VAL A 69 -6.91 -8.14 21.49
N ALA A 70 -5.78 -7.45 21.37
CA ALA A 70 -5.68 -6.22 20.59
C ALA A 70 -5.97 -6.46 19.10
N ALA A 71 -5.40 -7.52 18.52
CA ALA A 71 -5.65 -7.93 17.14
C ALA A 71 -7.14 -8.19 16.88
N GLY A 72 -7.78 -9.03 17.70
CA GLY A 72 -9.21 -9.35 17.58
C GLY A 72 -10.09 -8.11 17.72
N LYS A 73 -9.83 -7.25 18.72
CA LYS A 73 -10.56 -5.99 18.89
C LYS A 73 -10.41 -5.06 17.70
N PHE A 74 -9.21 -4.93 17.14
CA PHE A 74 -8.98 -4.10 15.97
C PHE A 74 -9.76 -4.60 14.75
N ILE A 75 -9.78 -5.92 14.52
CA ILE A 75 -10.56 -6.52 13.42
C ILE A 75 -12.06 -6.27 13.61
N LEU A 76 -12.59 -6.53 14.80
CA LEU A 76 -14.02 -6.34 15.12
C LEU A 76 -14.46 -4.87 15.14
N THR A 77 -13.52 -3.92 15.09
CA THR A 77 -13.83 -2.49 15.17
C THR A 77 -13.32 -1.68 13.96
N ALA A 78 -12.02 -1.46 13.81
CA ALA A 78 -11.45 -0.68 12.70
C ALA A 78 -11.72 -1.33 11.34
N VAL A 79 -11.39 -2.62 11.21
CA VAL A 79 -11.57 -3.36 9.94
C VAL A 79 -13.06 -3.54 9.63
N ALA A 80 -13.84 -3.86 10.66
CA ALA A 80 -15.31 -3.94 10.63
C ALA A 80 -16.03 -2.63 10.28
N ARG A 81 -15.36 -1.48 10.43
CA ARG A 81 -15.99 -0.15 10.49
C ARG A 81 -17.10 -0.03 11.54
N LYS A 82 -16.95 -0.73 12.67
CA LYS A 82 -17.86 -0.69 13.82
C LYS A 82 -17.15 -0.14 15.05
N ASN A 83 -17.86 0.56 15.93
CA ASN A 83 -17.31 1.08 17.19
C ASN A 83 -15.94 1.78 17.03
N LEU A 84 -15.81 2.68 16.05
CA LEU A 84 -14.52 3.29 15.67
C LEU A 84 -13.82 4.06 16.80
N ALA A 85 -14.57 4.52 17.81
CA ALA A 85 -13.98 5.12 19.01
C ALA A 85 -13.17 4.10 19.83
N GLU A 86 -13.62 2.84 19.90
CA GLU A 86 -12.88 1.76 20.57
C GLU A 86 -11.67 1.36 19.74
N SER A 87 -11.80 1.36 18.41
CA SER A 87 -10.70 1.01 17.51
C SER A 87 -9.52 1.98 17.65
N TRP A 88 -9.80 3.26 17.92
CA TRP A 88 -8.77 4.25 18.24
C TRP A 88 -7.92 3.87 19.46
N ALA A 89 -8.52 3.28 20.50
CA ALA A 89 -7.83 2.92 21.74
C ALA A 89 -6.90 1.71 21.55
N VAL A 90 -7.20 0.81 20.61
CA VAL A 90 -6.36 -0.36 20.27
C VAL A 90 -5.40 -0.11 19.10
N THR A 91 -5.46 1.08 18.48
CA THR A 91 -4.57 1.46 17.38
C THR A 91 -3.37 2.25 17.89
N HIS A 92 -2.16 1.83 17.48
CA HIS A 92 -0.91 2.47 17.82
C HIS A 92 -0.82 3.87 17.17
N PRO A 93 -0.18 4.87 17.83
CA PRO A 93 -0.03 6.21 17.26
C PRO A 93 0.60 6.26 15.86
N GLU A 94 1.41 5.27 15.49
CA GLU A 94 2.01 5.19 14.15
C GLU A 94 0.98 4.96 13.04
N LEU A 95 0.01 4.05 13.24
CA LEU A 95 -1.00 3.72 12.24
C LEU A 95 -2.05 4.83 12.09
N LYS A 96 -2.35 5.54 13.18
CA LYS A 96 -3.32 6.67 13.20
C LYS A 96 -2.68 8.04 13.07
N ARG A 97 -1.41 8.10 12.69
CA ARG A 97 -0.68 9.36 12.53
C ARG A 97 -1.40 10.27 11.53
N GLY A 98 -1.60 11.52 11.90
CA GLY A 98 -2.28 12.51 11.06
C GLY A 98 -3.80 12.51 11.15
N TYR A 99 -4.40 11.63 11.96
CA TYR A 99 -5.83 11.62 12.24
C TYR A 99 -6.10 12.14 13.65
N THR A 100 -7.21 12.86 13.82
CA THR A 100 -7.84 13.08 15.13
C THR A 100 -8.84 11.96 15.44
N LEU A 101 -9.23 11.80 16.70
CA LEU A 101 -10.30 10.87 17.07
C LEU A 101 -11.61 11.20 16.34
N ALA A 102 -11.91 12.49 16.14
CA ALA A 102 -13.12 12.93 15.46
C ALA A 102 -13.12 12.51 13.97
N GLU A 103 -11.99 12.67 13.27
CA GLU A 103 -11.83 12.19 11.90
C GLU A 103 -11.85 10.66 11.82
N TRP A 104 -11.18 10.00 12.76
CA TRP A 104 -11.15 8.55 12.81
C TRP A 104 -12.55 7.93 12.93
N LYS A 105 -13.41 8.55 13.74
CA LYS A 105 -14.81 8.14 13.91
C LYS A 105 -15.66 8.29 12.64
N LYS A 106 -15.22 9.07 11.64
CA LYS A 106 -15.91 9.15 10.34
C LYS A 106 -15.71 7.89 9.49
N GLY A 107 -14.70 7.07 9.81
CA GLY A 107 -14.45 5.79 9.12
C GLY A 107 -13.62 5.90 7.84
N ASP A 108 -13.28 7.12 7.41
CA ASP A 108 -12.24 7.34 6.40
C ASP A 108 -10.87 7.32 7.09
N ILE A 109 -10.35 6.10 7.27
CA ILE A 109 -9.14 5.81 8.07
C ILE A 109 -8.20 4.90 7.26
N PRO A 110 -6.89 4.86 7.56
CA PRO A 110 -5.90 4.12 6.78
C PRO A 110 -5.91 2.62 7.13
N VAL A 111 -7.10 2.05 7.21
CA VAL A 111 -7.36 0.64 7.50
C VAL A 111 -8.27 0.13 6.41
N ILE A 112 -7.81 -0.81 5.59
CA ILE A 112 -8.65 -1.42 4.56
C ILE A 112 -9.81 -2.15 5.26
N PRO A 113 -11.06 -1.77 4.98
CA PRO A 113 -12.20 -2.40 5.63
C PRO A 113 -12.39 -3.83 5.12
N PHE A 114 -12.93 -4.69 5.97
CA PHE A 114 -13.48 -5.98 5.59
C PHE A 114 -14.84 -6.12 6.30
N PRO A 115 -15.96 -6.26 5.58
CA PRO A 115 -17.28 -6.28 6.19
C PRO A 115 -17.42 -7.47 7.14
N VAL A 116 -17.47 -7.21 8.45
CA VAL A 116 -17.54 -8.28 9.49
C VAL A 116 -18.81 -9.10 9.45
N ASP A 117 -19.93 -8.55 8.96
CA ASP A 117 -21.17 -9.32 8.81
C ASP A 117 -20.98 -10.42 7.75
N ALA A 118 -20.00 -10.23 6.86
CA ALA A 118 -19.55 -11.21 5.91
C ALA A 118 -18.38 -12.06 6.41
N ILE A 119 -17.81 -11.91 7.61
CA ILE A 119 -16.73 -12.81 8.09
C ILE A 119 -17.35 -14.06 8.71
N ASP A 120 -17.01 -15.22 8.17
CA ASP A 120 -17.34 -16.51 8.78
C ASP A 120 -16.26 -16.92 9.77
N GLU A 121 -15.00 -16.84 9.34
CA GLU A 121 -13.85 -17.29 10.09
C GLU A 121 -12.66 -16.32 9.94
N ALA A 122 -11.88 -16.16 11.02
CA ALA A 122 -10.58 -15.50 10.99
C ALA A 122 -9.50 -16.48 11.46
N ARG A 123 -8.60 -16.88 10.56
CA ARG A 123 -7.49 -17.78 10.88
C ARG A 123 -6.21 -16.96 11.08
N PHE A 124 -5.48 -17.24 12.16
CA PHE A 124 -4.25 -16.53 12.50
C PHE A 124 -3.04 -17.44 12.36
N LYS A 125 -1.97 -16.91 11.76
CA LYS A 125 -0.65 -17.52 11.71
C LYS A 125 0.37 -16.53 12.24
N VAL A 126 1.32 -17.04 13.03
CA VAL A 126 2.39 -16.20 13.58
C VAL A 126 3.46 -16.02 12.52
N ASP A 127 3.78 -14.78 12.20
CA ASP A 127 4.86 -14.46 11.26
C ASP A 127 6.16 -14.15 12.03
N GLU A 128 6.05 -13.29 13.03
CA GLU A 128 7.18 -12.83 13.81
C GLU A 128 6.80 -12.56 15.27
N VAL A 129 7.69 -12.91 16.19
CA VAL A 129 7.56 -12.56 17.61
C VAL A 129 8.89 -12.03 18.12
N GLN A 130 8.86 -10.77 18.56
CA GLN A 130 9.94 -10.11 19.29
C GLN A 130 9.41 -9.62 20.65
N LYS A 131 10.32 -9.12 21.50
CA LYS A 131 10.00 -8.67 22.86
C LYS A 131 8.87 -7.62 22.92
N ASN A 132 8.82 -6.71 21.96
CA ASN A 132 7.85 -5.60 21.94
C ASN A 132 7.07 -5.51 20.61
N MET A 133 7.18 -6.53 19.76
CA MET A 133 6.58 -6.53 18.44
C MET A 133 6.10 -7.94 18.10
N VAL A 134 4.90 -8.04 17.55
CA VAL A 134 4.35 -9.29 17.00
C VAL A 134 3.80 -8.97 15.63
N VAL A 135 4.09 -9.83 14.66
CA VAL A 135 3.45 -9.79 13.34
C VAL A 135 2.70 -11.09 13.15
N LEU A 136 1.42 -10.98 12.81
CA LEU A 136 0.58 -12.11 12.46
C LEU A 136 0.12 -11.96 11.01
N GLU A 137 -0.07 -13.09 10.34
CA GLU A 137 -0.94 -13.18 9.18
C GLU A 137 -2.35 -13.52 9.67
N VAL A 138 -3.35 -12.84 9.13
CA VAL A 138 -4.75 -13.14 9.37
C VAL A 138 -5.47 -13.37 8.04
N ALA A 139 -5.97 -14.58 7.85
CA ALA A 139 -6.89 -14.88 6.76
C ALA A 139 -8.30 -14.51 7.21
N LEU A 140 -8.93 -13.56 6.53
CA LEU A 140 -10.34 -13.25 6.70
C LEU A 140 -11.12 -14.03 5.65
N ILE A 141 -11.90 -15.00 6.12
CA ILE A 141 -12.70 -15.89 5.28
C ILE A 141 -14.13 -15.37 5.28
N PRO A 142 -14.66 -15.01 4.11
CA PRO A 142 -16.01 -14.51 4.00
C PRO A 142 -17.04 -15.65 4.13
N ARG A 143 -18.27 -15.34 4.55
CA ARG A 143 -19.40 -16.25 4.54
C ARG A 143 -19.73 -16.67 3.11
N PRO A 144 -20.29 -17.88 2.91
CA PRO A 144 -20.81 -18.29 1.62
C PRO A 144 -21.79 -17.25 1.05
N GLY A 145 -21.55 -16.80 -0.17
CA GLY A 145 -22.40 -15.82 -0.88
C GLY A 145 -22.08 -14.35 -0.61
N ALA A 146 -21.03 -14.03 0.15
CA ALA A 146 -20.50 -12.66 0.20
C ALA A 146 -19.79 -12.28 -1.11
N GLU A 147 -19.76 -10.99 -1.43
CA GLU A 147 -19.09 -10.48 -2.63
C GLU A 147 -17.57 -10.43 -2.51
N GLN A 148 -17.04 -10.44 -1.29
CA GLN A 148 -15.61 -10.34 -1.03
C GLN A 148 -14.93 -11.69 -1.16
N ASP A 149 -13.70 -11.70 -1.68
CA ASP A 149 -12.84 -12.87 -1.66
C ASP A 149 -12.13 -13.03 -0.31
N ALA A 150 -11.80 -14.27 0.03
CA ALA A 150 -10.90 -14.55 1.14
C ALA A 150 -9.58 -13.82 0.94
N THR A 151 -9.12 -13.11 1.97
CA THR A 151 -7.93 -12.26 1.87
C THR A 151 -7.07 -12.44 3.10
N VAL A 152 -5.76 -12.58 2.88
CA VAL A 152 -4.76 -12.61 3.96
C VAL A 152 -4.22 -11.21 4.17
N PHE A 153 -4.17 -10.77 5.43
CA PHE A 153 -3.56 -9.50 5.83
C PHE A 153 -2.41 -9.75 6.80
N PHE A 154 -1.41 -8.88 6.74
CA PHE A 154 -0.50 -8.71 7.86
C PHE A 154 -1.12 -7.79 8.89
N ILE A 155 -1.05 -8.20 10.17
CA ILE A 155 -1.37 -7.35 11.32
C ILE A 155 -0.14 -7.26 12.21
N GLY A 156 0.43 -6.06 12.30
CA GLY A 156 1.54 -5.74 13.20
C GLY A 156 1.02 -5.19 14.52
N LEU A 157 1.62 -5.64 15.62
CA LEU A 157 1.34 -5.15 16.94
C LEU A 157 2.63 -4.72 17.63
N LYS A 158 2.58 -3.58 18.32
CA LYS A 158 3.64 -3.08 19.20
C LYS A 158 3.15 -2.95 20.63
N ALA A 159 4.02 -3.31 21.56
CA ALA A 159 3.80 -3.05 22.97
C ALA A 159 4.22 -1.62 23.30
N LEU A 160 3.31 -0.85 23.90
CA LEU A 160 3.53 0.51 24.35
C LEU A 160 3.44 0.57 25.89
N GLY A 161 4.36 1.27 26.53
CA GLY A 161 4.47 1.35 27.99
C GLY A 161 5.25 0.19 28.60
N THR A 162 5.32 0.19 29.93
CA THR A 162 6.07 -0.78 30.74
C THR A 162 5.27 -1.18 31.98
N GLY A 163 5.62 -2.32 32.59
CA GLY A 163 4.95 -2.79 33.81
C GLY A 163 3.45 -2.97 33.64
N SER A 164 2.67 -2.41 34.58
CA SER A 164 1.20 -2.44 34.57
C SER A 164 0.56 -1.63 33.44
N GLU A 165 1.27 -0.63 32.91
CA GLU A 165 0.78 0.26 31.84
C GLU A 165 1.07 -0.30 30.43
N ARG A 166 1.74 -1.45 30.35
CA ARG A 166 2.07 -2.10 29.09
C ARG A 166 0.79 -2.55 28.38
N ARG A 167 0.57 -2.02 27.18
CA ARG A 167 -0.55 -2.40 26.32
C ARG A 167 -0.09 -2.71 24.91
N TRP A 168 -0.69 -3.73 24.31
CA TRP A 168 -0.47 -4.07 22.91
C TRP A 168 -1.43 -3.28 22.03
N LEU A 169 -0.91 -2.69 20.96
CA LEU A 169 -1.66 -1.87 20.02
C LEU A 169 -1.27 -2.26 18.60
N VAL A 170 -2.23 -2.16 17.66
CA VAL A 170 -2.00 -2.46 16.25
C VAL A 170 -1.31 -1.29 15.58
N ASP A 171 -0.14 -1.53 14.99
CA ASP A 171 0.65 -0.52 14.27
C ASP A 171 0.71 -0.74 12.76
N TYR A 172 0.24 -1.88 12.26
CA TYR A 172 0.26 -2.19 10.83
C TYR A 172 -0.93 -3.03 10.39
N TRP A 173 -1.48 -2.72 9.21
CA TRP A 173 -2.55 -3.45 8.53
C TRP A 173 -2.41 -3.32 7.02
N ALA A 174 -2.15 -4.41 6.31
CA ALA A 174 -2.01 -4.41 4.85
C ALA A 174 -2.25 -5.81 4.26
N PRO A 175 -2.73 -5.92 3.01
CA PRO A 175 -2.93 -7.21 2.37
C PRO A 175 -1.58 -7.89 2.14
N ASN A 176 -1.55 -9.20 2.31
CA ASN A 176 -0.42 -10.04 1.99
C ASN A 176 -0.57 -10.54 0.55
N ALA A 177 -0.01 -9.80 -0.41
CA ALA A 177 -0.15 -10.08 -1.84
C ALA A 177 0.50 -11.40 -2.32
N ASN A 178 1.26 -12.08 -1.46
CA ASN A 178 2.08 -13.23 -1.85
C ASN A 178 1.64 -14.57 -1.23
N VAL A 179 0.56 -14.61 -0.45
CA VAL A 179 0.09 -15.85 0.19
C VAL A 179 -1.22 -16.29 -0.45
N PRO A 180 -1.23 -17.46 -1.13
CA PRO A 180 -2.47 -18.09 -1.56
C PRO A 180 -3.37 -18.30 -0.35
N VAL A 181 -4.66 -18.00 -0.50
CA VAL A 181 -5.65 -18.42 0.49
C VAL A 181 -5.52 -19.94 0.64
N PRO A 182 -5.35 -20.48 1.86
CA PRO A 182 -5.30 -21.92 2.04
C PRO A 182 -6.60 -22.55 1.52
N ASP A 183 -6.49 -23.47 0.56
CA ASP A 183 -7.60 -24.32 0.16
C ASP A 183 -7.97 -25.21 1.35
N ASP A 184 -9.24 -25.22 1.76
CA ASP A 184 -9.71 -26.12 2.82
C ASP A 184 -9.43 -27.58 2.42
N PRO A 185 -9.00 -28.46 3.36
CA PRO A 185 -8.88 -29.87 3.05
C PRO A 185 -10.30 -30.47 2.91
N THR A 186 -10.59 -31.02 1.72
CA THR A 186 -11.72 -31.93 1.45
C THR A 186 -11.72 -33.15 2.35
#